data_AF-A0A9W7B6D4-F1
#
_entry.id   AF-A0A9W7B6D4-F1
#
_cell.length_a   1.000
_cell.length_b   1.000
_cell.length_c   1.000
_cell.angle_alpha   90.00
_cell.angle_beta   90.00
_cell.angle_gamma   90.00
#
_symmetry.space_group_name_H-M   'P 1'
#
loop_
_entity.id
_entity.type
_entity.pdbx_description
1 polymer ?
#
loop_
_entity_poly.entity_id
_entity_poly.type
_entity_poly.pdbx_seq_one_letter_code
_entity_poly.pdbx_strand_id
1 'polypeptide(L)'
;MVEFKSGEKVRKGEEVFNYYGGKGNEKLMSVYGFWLEDNLNEVYYLGLAGRVVEIRRRGSEEGEQFGEEVWRVLREEMYEDGGEEGEEGVVGLEEVEVLKGTLEARLKKLNEIENKIGVRGEEEVYEIKAIRGYLRGQKKVLEEGIETLEEMIEGVVDDDDEEKT
;
A
#
# COMPACT_ATOMS: atom_id res chain seq x y z
N MET A 1 -1.94 -30.62 19.88
CA MET A 1 -3.33 -30.62 19.40
C MET A 1 -3.60 -29.23 18.88
N VAL A 2 -4.10 -29.08 17.64
CA VAL A 2 -4.44 -27.76 17.08
C VAL A 2 -5.95 -27.57 17.26
N GLU A 3 -6.34 -26.46 17.86
CA GLU A 3 -7.73 -26.08 18.11
C GLU A 3 -8.06 -24.87 17.23
N PHE A 4 -9.19 -24.93 16.52
CA PHE A 4 -9.71 -23.81 15.73
C PHE A 4 -10.98 -23.29 16.39
N LYS A 5 -11.08 -21.97 16.53
CA LYS A 5 -12.27 -21.27 17.04
C LYS A 5 -12.72 -20.26 16.00
N SER A 6 -13.98 -20.31 15.59
CA SER A 6 -14.56 -19.29 14.72
C SER A 6 -14.76 -17.99 15.50
N GLY A 7 -14.42 -16.84 14.91
CA GLY A 7 -14.56 -15.53 15.55
C GLY A 7 -16.03 -15.08 15.70
N GLU A 8 -16.90 -15.44 14.75
CA GLU A 8 -18.31 -15.06 14.73
C GLU A 8 -19.26 -16.26 14.91
N LYS A 9 -20.53 -15.97 15.24
CA LYS A 9 -21.60 -16.97 15.30
C LYS A 9 -22.02 -17.39 13.89
N VAL A 10 -21.48 -18.51 13.41
CA VAL A 10 -21.85 -19.10 12.11
C VAL A 10 -23.17 -19.86 12.22
N ARG A 11 -24.13 -19.59 11.34
CA ARG A 11 -25.42 -20.31 11.32
C ARG A 11 -25.25 -21.69 10.69
N LYS A 12 -26.18 -22.59 11.00
CA LYS A 12 -26.20 -23.92 10.38
C LYS A 12 -26.36 -23.81 8.86
N GLY A 13 -25.41 -24.37 8.11
CA GLY A 13 -25.39 -24.37 6.65
C GLY A 13 -24.55 -23.24 6.02
N GLU A 14 -24.00 -22.34 6.84
CA GLU A 14 -23.03 -21.34 6.38
C GLU A 14 -21.59 -21.89 6.42
N GLU A 15 -20.73 -21.26 5.61
CA GLU A 15 -19.31 -21.60 5.56
C GLU A 15 -18.56 -21.01 6.76
N VAL A 16 -17.57 -21.75 7.26
CA VAL A 16 -16.72 -21.32 8.37
C VAL A 16 -15.35 -20.98 7.81
N PHE A 17 -15.01 -19.69 7.83
CA PHE A 17 -13.72 -19.20 7.37
C PHE A 17 -12.70 -19.16 8.49
N ASN A 18 -11.44 -19.46 8.18
CA ASN A 18 -10.29 -19.22 9.03
C ASN A 18 -9.51 -17.98 8.55
N TYR A 19 -8.82 -17.33 9.48
CA TYR A 19 -7.90 -16.24 9.14
C TYR A 19 -6.52 -16.81 8.77
N TYR A 20 -6.01 -16.44 7.60
CA TYR A 20 -4.73 -16.90 7.08
C TYR A 20 -3.54 -16.03 7.54
N GLY A 21 -3.76 -15.08 8.46
CA GLY A 21 -2.78 -14.06 8.88
C GLY A 21 -2.75 -12.86 7.92
N GLY A 22 -2.01 -11.81 8.28
CA GLY A 22 -1.93 -10.58 7.51
C GLY A 22 -1.04 -10.68 6.27
N LYS A 23 -1.42 -11.57 5.35
CA LYS A 23 -0.71 -11.83 4.10
C LYS A 23 -1.33 -11.00 2.97
N GLY A 24 -0.48 -10.34 2.18
CA GLY A 24 -0.88 -9.73 0.92
C GLY A 24 -1.21 -10.76 -0.17
N ASN A 25 -1.83 -10.31 -1.26
CA ASN A 25 -2.25 -11.21 -2.33
C ASN A 25 -1.07 -11.80 -3.09
N GLU A 26 0.11 -11.18 -3.07
CA GLU A 26 1.32 -11.76 -3.64
C GLU A 26 1.65 -13.11 -2.97
N LYS A 27 1.48 -13.18 -1.64
CA LYS A 27 1.74 -14.39 -0.87
C LYS A 27 0.61 -15.40 -1.01
N LEU A 28 -0.64 -14.93 -0.96
CA LEU A 28 -1.81 -15.80 -1.13
C LEU A 28 -1.79 -16.49 -2.50
N MET A 29 -1.47 -15.75 -3.56
CA MET A 29 -1.41 -16.31 -4.92
C MET A 29 -0.23 -17.26 -5.10
N SER A 30 0.97 -16.87 -4.65
CA SER A 30 2.18 -17.67 -4.88
C SER A 30 2.24 -18.96 -4.07
N VAL A 31 1.67 -18.98 -2.86
CA VAL A 31 1.76 -20.13 -1.94
C VAL A 31 0.47 -20.92 -1.86
N TYR A 32 -0.68 -20.25 -1.91
CA TYR A 32 -1.99 -20.88 -1.67
C TYR A 32 -2.85 -20.97 -2.94
N GLY A 33 -2.48 -20.29 -4.03
CA GLY A 33 -3.16 -20.36 -5.31
C GLY A 33 -4.47 -19.58 -5.39
N PHE A 34 -4.72 -18.65 -4.47
CA PHE A 34 -5.90 -17.79 -4.49
C PHE A 34 -5.58 -16.33 -4.17
N TRP A 35 -6.53 -15.42 -4.42
CA TRP A 35 -6.46 -14.01 -4.02
C TRP A 35 -7.74 -13.63 -3.26
N LEU A 36 -7.67 -12.55 -2.49
CA LEU A 36 -8.81 -11.90 -1.85
C LEU A 36 -9.08 -10.56 -2.56
N GLU A 37 -10.34 -10.32 -2.93
CA GLU A 37 -10.74 -9.16 -3.75
C GLU A 37 -10.53 -7.81 -3.05
N ASP A 38 -10.70 -7.76 -1.73
CA ASP A 38 -10.47 -6.56 -0.91
C ASP A 38 -9.56 -6.87 0.28
N ASN A 39 -8.33 -7.32 -0.01
CA ASN A 39 -7.38 -7.68 1.02
C ASN A 39 -6.85 -6.44 1.75
N LEU A 40 -7.25 -6.23 3.00
CA LEU A 40 -6.73 -5.16 3.86
C LEU A 40 -5.23 -5.30 4.19
N ASN A 41 -4.64 -6.46 3.95
CA ASN A 41 -3.21 -6.69 4.15
C ASN A 41 -2.42 -6.71 2.83
N GLU A 42 -2.98 -6.13 1.77
CA GLU A 42 -2.24 -5.93 0.53
C GLU A 42 -1.04 -5.01 0.75
N VAL A 43 0.07 -5.34 0.08
CA VAL A 43 1.33 -4.60 0.17
C VAL A 43 1.85 -4.27 -1.21
N TYR A 44 2.31 -3.03 -1.40
CA TYR A 44 3.07 -2.60 -2.57
C TYR A 44 4.55 -2.49 -2.22
N TYR A 45 5.39 -3.19 -2.97
CA TYR A 45 6.84 -3.09 -2.82
C TYR A 45 7.40 -2.01 -3.76
N LEU A 46 7.92 -0.94 -3.17
CA LEU A 46 8.49 0.18 -3.90
C LEU A 46 10.02 0.11 -3.90
N GLY A 47 10.61 0.17 -5.09
CA GLY A 47 12.05 0.40 -5.24
C GLY A 47 12.35 1.88 -5.07
N LEU A 48 13.06 2.24 -4.01
CA LEU A 48 13.44 3.62 -3.66
C LEU A 48 14.92 3.63 -3.31
N ALA A 49 15.72 4.47 -3.98
CA ALA A 49 17.16 4.60 -3.68
C ALA A 49 17.98 3.29 -3.70
N GLY A 50 17.64 2.36 -4.61
CA GLY A 50 18.27 1.04 -4.65
C GLY A 50 17.86 0.09 -3.51
N ARG A 51 16.94 0.51 -2.63
CA ARG A 51 16.33 -0.32 -1.59
C ARG A 51 14.89 -0.68 -1.99
N VAL A 52 14.35 -1.70 -1.34
CA VAL A 52 12.93 -2.08 -1.47
C VAL A 52 12.25 -1.76 -0.15
N VAL A 53 11.23 -0.92 -0.21
CA VAL A 53 10.39 -0.53 0.93
C VAL A 53 8.96 -1.02 0.71
N GLU A 54 8.24 -1.28 1.80
CA GLU A 54 6.83 -1.67 1.76
C GLU A 54 5.92 -0.46 1.98
N ILE A 55 4.83 -0.42 1.21
CA ILE A 55 3.69 0.47 1.42
C ILE A 55 2.47 -0.42 1.63
N ARG A 56 1.70 -0.15 2.67
CA ARG A 56 0.56 -0.98 3.08
C ARG A 56 -0.76 -0.27 2.78
N ARG A 57 -1.84 -1.04 2.75
CA ARG A 57 -3.20 -0.48 2.78
C ARG A 57 -3.39 0.39 4.03
N ARG A 58 -4.17 1.45 3.90
CA ARG A 58 -4.64 2.23 5.05
C ARG A 58 -5.48 1.33 5.96
N GLY A 59 -5.15 1.30 7.25
CA GLY A 59 -5.83 0.44 8.23
C GLY A 59 -5.45 -1.05 8.20
N SER A 60 -4.32 -1.42 7.59
CA SER A 60 -3.76 -2.78 7.69
C SER A 60 -3.53 -3.19 9.16
N GLU A 61 -3.75 -4.47 9.47
CA GLU A 61 -3.51 -5.01 10.82
C GLU A 61 -2.03 -5.19 11.14
N GLU A 62 -1.17 -5.17 10.13
CA GLU A 62 0.24 -5.55 10.22
C GLU A 62 1.19 -4.34 10.29
N GLY A 63 0.67 -3.12 10.36
CA GLY A 63 1.46 -1.91 10.58
C GLY A 63 0.94 -0.67 9.87
N GLU A 64 1.74 0.39 9.95
CA GLU A 64 1.47 1.68 9.32
C GLU A 64 1.55 1.61 7.80
N GLN A 65 0.85 2.52 7.14
CA GLN A 65 0.83 2.62 5.69
C GLN A 65 2.21 2.93 5.09
N PHE A 66 2.95 3.84 5.72
CA PHE A 66 4.35 4.15 5.43
C PHE A 66 5.19 3.85 6.66
N GLY A 67 5.91 2.73 6.66
CA GLY A 67 6.81 2.42 7.77
C GLY A 67 8.02 3.36 7.80
N GLU A 68 8.67 3.45 8.97
CA GLU A 68 9.89 4.24 9.22
C GLU A 68 10.99 4.10 8.14
N GLU A 69 11.09 2.91 7.54
CA GLU A 69 12.05 2.67 6.46
C GLU A 69 11.83 3.61 5.27
N VAL A 70 10.58 3.85 4.87
CA VAL A 70 10.24 4.72 3.74
C VAL A 70 10.81 6.12 3.97
N TRP A 71 10.54 6.68 5.15
CA TRP A 71 10.99 8.02 5.52
C TRP A 71 12.50 8.09 5.72
N ARG A 72 13.09 7.05 6.31
CA ARG A 72 14.54 6.96 6.46
C ARG A 72 15.24 7.00 5.09
N VAL A 73 14.77 6.23 4.12
CA VAL A 73 15.38 6.22 2.78
C VAL A 73 15.26 7.58 2.10
N LEU A 74 14.11 8.26 2.20
CA LEU A 74 13.94 9.59 1.60
C LEU A 74 14.89 10.62 2.21
N ARG A 75 14.99 10.67 3.54
CA ARG A 75 15.89 11.59 4.24
C ARG A 75 17.36 11.34 3.86
N GLU A 76 17.80 10.08 3.84
CA GLU A 76 19.18 9.74 3.51
C GLU A 76 19.59 10.18 2.10
N GLU A 77 18.67 10.12 1.13
CA GLU A 77 18.97 10.55 -0.25
C GLU A 77 18.90 12.05 -0.46
N MET A 78 18.07 12.75 0.32
CA MET A 78 17.85 14.19 0.13
C MET A 78 18.87 15.04 0.87
N TYR A 79 19.42 14.54 1.98
CA TYR A 79 20.43 15.24 2.77
C TYR A 79 21.80 14.55 2.61
N GLU A 80 22.46 14.75 1.46
CA GLU A 80 23.80 14.20 1.19
C GLU A 80 24.93 14.84 2.04
N ASP A 81 24.72 16.00 2.66
CA ASP A 81 25.79 16.77 3.29
C ASP A 81 25.31 17.53 4.54
N GLY A 82 25.25 16.86 5.68
CA GLY A 82 25.29 17.48 7.02
C GLY A 82 24.44 18.74 7.25
N GLY A 83 23.21 18.78 6.72
CA GLY A 83 22.22 19.75 7.20
C GLY A 83 22.10 19.60 8.71
N GLU A 84 22.08 20.72 9.44
CA GLU A 84 21.84 20.74 10.90
C GLU A 84 20.79 19.69 11.21
N GLU A 85 21.06 18.79 12.17
CA GLU A 85 20.11 17.77 12.65
C GLU A 85 18.71 18.42 12.74
N GLY A 86 17.94 18.32 11.66
CA GLY A 86 16.54 18.66 11.65
C GLY A 86 15.96 17.71 12.68
N GLU A 87 15.25 18.28 13.66
CA GLU A 87 14.70 17.57 14.81
C GLU A 87 14.37 16.12 14.45
N GLU A 88 15.05 15.15 15.09
CA GLU A 88 14.84 13.72 14.87
C GLU A 88 13.34 13.43 14.75
N GLY A 89 12.85 13.15 13.53
CA GLY A 89 11.47 12.75 13.29
C GLY A 89 10.61 13.68 12.44
N VAL A 90 11.08 14.85 12.01
CA VAL A 90 10.28 15.70 11.10
C VAL A 90 10.48 15.24 9.65
N VAL A 91 9.38 14.86 8.98
CA VAL A 91 9.36 14.61 7.53
C VAL A 91 9.14 15.96 6.84
N GLY A 92 10.08 16.39 6.00
CA GLY A 92 9.93 17.63 5.25
C GLY A 92 8.90 17.49 4.10
N LEU A 93 8.38 18.63 3.66
CA LEU A 93 7.41 18.70 2.56
C LEU A 93 7.97 18.12 1.26
N GLU A 94 9.27 18.32 1.01
CA GLU A 94 9.93 17.88 -0.21
C GLU A 94 9.99 16.33 -0.29
N GLU A 95 10.24 15.64 0.82
CA GLU A 95 10.21 14.18 0.94
C GLU A 95 8.81 13.63 0.60
N VAL A 96 7.77 14.29 1.13
CA VAL A 96 6.36 13.93 0.89
C VAL A 96 6.01 14.11 -0.59
N GLU A 97 6.40 15.23 -1.20
CA GLU A 97 6.15 15.52 -2.62
C GLU A 97 6.89 14.53 -3.55
N VAL A 98 8.15 14.22 -3.25
CA VAL A 98 8.95 13.23 -4.00
C VAL A 98 8.30 11.85 -3.94
N LEU A 99 7.87 11.44 -2.75
CA LEU A 99 7.18 10.16 -2.59
C LEU A 99 5.85 10.16 -3.37
N LYS A 100 5.04 11.22 -3.24
CA LYS A 100 3.75 11.35 -3.95
C LYS A 100 3.94 11.22 -5.45
N GLY A 101 4.84 12.01 -6.05
CA GLY A 101 5.12 11.95 -7.49
C GLY A 101 5.61 10.57 -7.93
N THR A 102 6.37 9.88 -7.06
CA THR A 102 6.79 8.49 -7.30
C THR A 102 5.59 7.54 -7.32
N LEU A 103 4.67 7.63 -6.36
CA LEU A 103 3.48 6.77 -6.30
C LEU A 103 2.55 7.01 -7.49
N GLU A 104 2.33 8.27 -7.88
CA GLU A 104 1.53 8.65 -9.05
C GLU A 104 2.09 8.04 -10.35
N ALA A 105 3.42 8.12 -10.54
CA ALA A 105 4.08 7.51 -11.70
C ALA A 105 3.90 5.99 -11.73
N ARG A 106 3.93 5.32 -10.56
CA ARG A 106 3.68 3.88 -10.45
C ARG A 106 2.21 3.54 -10.73
N LEU A 107 1.27 4.30 -10.18
CA LEU A 107 -0.17 4.12 -10.39
C LEU A 107 -0.51 4.27 -11.87
N LYS A 108 0.02 5.29 -12.55
CA LYS A 108 -0.12 5.47 -14.00
C LYS A 108 0.36 4.24 -14.77
N LYS A 109 1.53 3.69 -14.43
CA LYS A 109 2.06 2.48 -15.07
C LYS A 109 1.18 1.25 -14.84
N LEU A 110 0.62 1.08 -13.63
CA LEU A 110 -0.32 -0.02 -13.36
C LEU A 110 -1.60 0.12 -14.19
N ASN A 111 -2.14 1.33 -14.32
CA ASN A 111 -3.28 1.59 -15.19
C ASN A 111 -3.00 1.22 -16.65
N GLU A 112 -1.82 1.55 -17.16
CA GLU A 112 -1.41 1.14 -18.52
C GLU A 112 -1.32 -0.38 -18.67
N ILE A 113 -0.85 -1.10 -17.64
CA ILE A 113 -0.78 -2.56 -17.64
C ILE A 113 -2.18 -3.18 -17.59
N GLU A 114 -3.05 -2.70 -16.69
CA GLU A 114 -4.42 -3.18 -16.57
C GLU A 114 -5.19 -3.01 -17.89
N ASN A 115 -5.05 -1.85 -18.54
CA ASN A 115 -5.66 -1.59 -19.85
C ASN A 115 -5.17 -2.54 -20.94
N LYS A 116 -3.89 -2.95 -20.92
CA LYS A 116 -3.33 -3.93 -21.86
C LYS A 116 -3.84 -5.36 -21.61
N ILE A 117 -4.23 -5.67 -20.38
CA ILE A 117 -4.83 -6.96 -20.00
C ILE A 117 -6.33 -7.01 -20.40
N GLY A 118 -6.93 -5.88 -20.78
CA GLY A 118 -8.33 -5.77 -21.22
C GLY A 118 -8.54 -6.08 -22.70
N VAL A 119 -9.15 -7.25 -22.98
CA VAL A 119 -10.31 -7.56 -23.87
C VAL A 119 -10.21 -9.05 -24.25
N ARG A 120 -10.71 -9.96 -23.41
CA ARG A 120 -11.02 -11.34 -23.83
C ARG A 120 -12.25 -11.89 -23.09
N GLY A 121 -13.42 -11.64 -23.67
CA GLY A 121 -14.64 -12.47 -23.57
C GLY A 121 -15.22 -12.80 -22.18
N GLU A 122 -16.40 -13.39 -22.17
CA GLU A 122 -17.16 -13.75 -20.94
C GLU A 122 -16.59 -15.00 -20.22
N GLU A 123 -15.70 -15.77 -20.86
CA GLU A 123 -14.99 -16.91 -20.25
C GLU A 123 -13.57 -16.52 -19.84
N GLU A 124 -13.47 -15.67 -18.83
CA GLU A 124 -12.18 -15.32 -18.29
C GLU A 124 -11.63 -16.42 -17.37
N VAL A 125 -10.47 -16.97 -17.75
CA VAL A 125 -9.76 -18.01 -16.99
C VAL A 125 -9.35 -17.45 -15.62
N TYR A 126 -9.41 -18.29 -14.58
CA TYR A 126 -9.19 -17.93 -13.18
C TYR A 126 -7.90 -17.11 -12.96
N GLU A 127 -6.82 -17.47 -13.63
CA GLU A 127 -5.52 -16.82 -13.50
C GLU A 127 -5.58 -15.35 -13.96
N ILE A 128 -6.37 -15.03 -14.98
CA ILE A 128 -6.52 -13.65 -15.45
C ILE A 128 -7.32 -12.83 -14.42
N LYS A 129 -8.36 -13.44 -13.82
CA LYS A 129 -9.11 -12.82 -12.72
C LYS A 129 -8.20 -12.55 -11.52
N ALA A 130 -7.37 -13.52 -11.16
CA ALA A 130 -6.41 -13.38 -10.06
C ALA A 130 -5.38 -12.29 -10.31
N ILE A 131 -4.81 -12.22 -11.53
CA ILE A 131 -3.87 -11.16 -11.91
C ILE A 131 -4.53 -9.78 -11.85
N ARG A 132 -5.78 -9.63 -12.33
CA ARG A 132 -6.50 -8.36 -12.20
C ARG A 132 -6.84 -8.01 -10.76
N GLY A 133 -7.26 -9.00 -9.97
CA GLY A 133 -7.50 -8.82 -8.53
C GLY A 133 -6.27 -8.29 -7.83
N TYR A 134 -5.11 -8.92 -8.08
CA TYR A 134 -3.82 -8.43 -7.59
C TYR A 134 -3.51 -7.01 -8.04
N LEU A 135 -3.63 -6.71 -9.34
CA LEU A 135 -3.36 -5.35 -9.87
C LEU A 135 -4.27 -4.29 -9.23
N ARG A 136 -5.55 -4.61 -9.01
CA ARG A 136 -6.48 -3.72 -8.32
C ARG A 136 -6.08 -3.50 -6.88
N GLY A 137 -5.68 -4.54 -6.15
CA GLY A 137 -5.13 -4.42 -4.80
C GLY A 137 -3.92 -3.49 -4.76
N GLN A 138 -2.96 -3.70 -5.66
CA GLN A 138 -1.76 -2.86 -5.78
C GLN A 138 -2.10 -1.39 -6.06
N LYS A 139 -3.06 -1.14 -6.97
CA LYS A 139 -3.55 0.22 -7.25
C LYS A 139 -4.17 0.86 -6.01
N LYS A 140 -4.99 0.11 -5.28
CA LYS A 140 -5.67 0.60 -4.07
C LYS A 140 -4.68 1.00 -2.98
N VAL A 141 -3.56 0.28 -2.83
CA VAL A 141 -2.46 0.66 -1.92
C VAL A 141 -1.84 2.00 -2.34
N LEU A 142 -1.57 2.18 -3.64
CA LEU A 142 -0.98 3.42 -4.16
C LEU A 142 -1.95 4.61 -4.06
N GLU A 143 -3.22 4.42 -4.38
CA GLU A 143 -4.26 5.44 -4.30
C GLU A 143 -4.44 5.95 -2.86
N GLU A 144 -4.58 5.05 -1.88
CA GLU A 144 -4.63 5.44 -0.46
C GLU A 144 -3.32 6.07 0.02
N GLY A 145 -2.19 5.62 -0.52
CA GLY A 145 -0.88 6.20 -0.21
C GLY A 145 -0.81 7.65 -0.67
N ILE A 146 -1.23 7.92 -1.91
CA ILE A 146 -1.30 9.28 -2.47
C ILE A 146 -2.24 10.15 -1.64
N GLU A 147 -3.45 9.66 -1.32
CA GLU A 147 -4.42 10.38 -0.47
C GLU A 147 -3.81 10.77 0.89
N THR A 148 -3.07 9.85 1.52
CA THR A 148 -2.39 10.13 2.79
C THR A 148 -1.31 11.21 2.65
N LEU A 149 -0.56 11.20 1.56
CA LEU A 149 0.47 12.22 1.32
C LEU A 149 -0.16 13.58 0.99
N GLU A 150 -1.32 13.59 0.32
CA GLU A 150 -2.11 14.81 0.08
C GLU A 150 -2.61 15.42 1.40
N GLU A 151 -3.18 14.60 2.29
CA GLU A 151 -3.58 15.03 3.62
C GLU A 151 -2.40 15.62 4.42
N MET A 152 -1.20 15.04 4.30
CA MET A 152 0.02 15.58 4.93
C MET A 152 0.44 16.93 4.35
N ILE A 153 0.37 17.11 3.02
CA ILE A 153 0.70 18.38 2.36
C ILE A 153 -0.29 19.47 2.76
N GLU A 154 -1.60 19.16 2.75
CA GLU A 154 -2.65 20.11 3.13
C GLU A 154 -2.51 20.57 4.58
N GLY A 155 -2.23 19.65 5.52
CA GLY A 155 -2.03 20.01 6.92
C GLY A 155 -0.89 21.00 7.16
N VAL A 156 0.22 20.88 6.41
CA VAL A 156 1.36 21.82 6.50
C VAL A 156 0.98 23.21 5.97
N VAL A 157 0.18 23.28 4.90
CA VAL A 157 -0.25 24.56 4.30
C VAL A 157 -1.22 25.29 5.23
N ASP A 158 -2.12 24.58 5.91
CA ASP A 158 -3.07 25.17 6.84
C ASP A 158 -2.37 25.75 8.09
N ASP A 159 -1.35 25.05 8.63
CA ASP A 159 -0.56 25.52 9.78
C ASP A 159 0.21 26.82 9.47
N ASP A 160 0.74 26.96 8.25
CA ASP A 160 1.49 28.15 7.80
C ASP A 160 0.62 29.42 7.66
N ASP A 161 -0.70 29.26 7.48
CA ASP A 161 -1.65 30.37 7.35
C ASP A 161 -2.21 30.82 8.72
N GLU A 162 -2.28 29.93 9.72
CA GLU A 162 -2.69 30.29 11.09
C GLU A 162 -1.61 31.09 11.86
N GLU A 163 -0.32 30.83 11.61
CA GLU A 163 0.78 31.60 12.25
C GLU A 163 0.89 33.07 11.75
N LYS A 164 0.18 33.45 10.69
CA LYS A 164 0.21 34.81 10.12
C LYS A 164 -0.91 35.75 10.61
N THR A 165 -1.75 35.31 11.56
CA THR A 165 -2.86 36.11 12.14
C THR A 165 -2.66 36.48 13.61
#